data_AF-A0A151T917-F1
#
_entry.id   AF-A0A151T917-F1
#
_cell.length_a   1.000
_cell.length_b   1.000
_cell.length_c   1.000
_cell.angle_alpha   90.00
_cell.angle_beta   90.00
_cell.angle_gamma   90.00
#
_symmetry.space_group_name_H-M   'P 1'
#
loop_
_entity.id
_entity.type
_entity.pdbx_description
1 polymer ?
#
loop_
_entity_poly.entity_id
_entity_poly.type
_entity_poly.pdbx_seq_one_letter_code
_entity_poly.pdbx_strand_id
1 'polypeptide(L)' 'SQSNFLVDSGATHHVTNDLANLALHHLYTGPDSLFMGNGSGLNISHSGTLLLNDLSLSNTLCVPSMQQKILSVS' A
#
# COMPACT_ATOMS: atom_id res chain seq x y z
N SER A 1 -2.12 11.14 -15.51
CA SER A 1 -1.18 11.09 -14.38
C SER A 1 -0.80 9.64 -14.16
N GLN A 2 0.43 9.26 -14.52
CA GLN A 2 0.86 7.87 -14.44
C GLN A 2 1.18 7.56 -12.98
N SER A 3 0.35 6.75 -12.33
CA SER A 3 0.61 6.26 -10.99
C SER A 3 1.82 5.33 -11.06
N ASN A 4 3.00 5.86 -10.76
CA ASN A 4 4.23 5.07 -10.77
C ASN A 4 4.21 4.09 -9.58
N PHE A 5 3.77 2.87 -9.85
CA PHE A 5 3.83 1.74 -8.94
C PHE A 5 4.99 0.84 -9.34
N LEU A 6 5.79 0.45 -8.36
CA LEU A 6 6.79 -0.58 -8.53
C LEU A 6 6.12 -1.94 -8.33
N VAL A 7 6.25 -2.82 -9.31
CA VAL A 7 5.75 -4.19 -9.21
C VAL A 7 6.83 -5.04 -8.53
N ASP A 8 6.47 -5.68 -7.43
CA ASP A 8 7.40 -6.41 -6.57
C ASP A 8 6.84 -7.80 -6.23
N SER A 9 7.54 -8.85 -6.67
CA SER A 9 7.16 -10.23 -6.34
C SER A 9 7.63 -10.69 -4.96
N GLY A 10 8.49 -9.91 -4.30
CA GLY A 10 8.90 -10.12 -2.91
C GLY A 10 8.02 -9.41 -1.89
N ALA A 11 7.16 -8.49 -2.32
CA ALA A 11 6.24 -7.78 -1.43
C ALA A 11 5.04 -8.67 -1.05
N THR A 12 4.60 -8.60 0.19
CA THR A 12 3.43 -9.35 0.69
C THR A 12 2.13 -8.57 0.56
N HIS A 13 2.20 -7.24 0.39
CA HIS A 13 1.03 -6.36 0.33
C HIS A 13 1.21 -5.28 -0.73
N HIS A 14 0.11 -4.83 -1.30
CA HIS A 14 0.08 -3.59 -2.07
C HIS A 14 0.19 -2.39 -1.11
N VAL A 15 0.98 -1.39 -1.50
CA VAL A 15 1.23 -0.20 -0.67
C VAL A 15 1.07 1.07 -1.50
N THR A 16 0.37 2.04 -0.94
CA THR A 16 0.35 3.43 -1.43
C THR A 16 0.85 4.35 -0.32
N ASN A 17 1.41 5.49 -0.69
CA ASN A 17 1.78 6.54 0.25
C ASN A 17 0.74 7.67 0.35
N ASP A 18 -0.31 7.61 -0.46
CA ASP A 18 -1.35 8.63 -0.51
C ASP A 18 -2.73 7.96 -0.44
N LEU A 19 -3.50 8.40 0.55
CA LEU A 19 -4.84 7.93 0.89
C LEU A 19 -5.84 8.16 -0.24
N ALA A 20 -5.64 9.22 -1.05
CA ALA A 20 -6.50 9.53 -2.18
C ALA A 20 -6.46 8.46 -3.28
N ASN A 21 -5.46 7.56 -3.26
CA ASN A 21 -5.42 6.40 -4.16
C ASN A 21 -6.34 5.26 -3.71
N LEU A 22 -6.87 5.29 -2.48
CA LEU A 22 -7.74 4.26 -1.96
C LEU A 22 -9.22 4.66 -2.11
N ALA A 23 -10.01 3.77 -2.70
CA ALA A 23 -11.45 3.76 -2.57
C ALA A 23 -11.86 2.97 -1.31
N LEU A 24 -12.98 3.38 -0.69
CA LEU A 24 -13.59 2.68 0.46
C LEU A 24 -12.60 2.38 1.60
N HIS A 25 -11.74 3.36 1.93
CA HIS A 25 -10.71 3.20 2.94
C HIS A 25 -11.24 3.39 4.37
N HIS A 26 -10.57 2.77 5.34
CA HIS A 26 -10.80 2.95 6.77
C HIS A 26 -9.48 3.10 7.52
N LEU A 27 -9.53 3.70 8.71
CA LEU A 27 -8.37 3.82 9.59
C LEU A 27 -7.84 2.41 9.89
N TYR A 28 -6.54 2.22 9.74
CA TYR A 28 -5.92 0.95 10.10
C TYR A 28 -5.72 0.91 11.61
N THR A 29 -6.34 -0.07 12.28
CA THR A 29 -6.26 -0.26 13.74
C THR A 29 -5.60 -1.59 14.12
N GLY A 30 -4.99 -2.27 13.15
CA GLY A 30 -4.29 -3.52 13.40
C GLY A 30 -2.96 -3.28 14.14
N PRO A 31 -2.39 -4.34 14.74
CA PRO A 31 -1.12 -4.25 15.45
C PRO A 31 0.08 -4.22 14.48
N ASP A 32 -0.14 -4.42 13.18
CA ASP A 32 0.95 -4.61 12.24
C ASP A 32 1.65 -3.29 11.91
N SER A 33 2.94 -3.40 11.62
CA SER A 33 3.73 -2.34 11.00
C SER A 33 4.28 -2.87 9.69
N LEU A 34 4.43 -1.99 8.70
CA LEU A 34 5.04 -2.39 7.44
C LEU A 34 6.56 -2.39 7.61
N PHE A 35 7.17 -3.57 7.57
CA PHE A 35 8.62 -3.70 7.68
C PHE A 35 9.29 -3.64 6.31
N MET A 36 10.29 -2.78 6.18
CA MET A 36 11.16 -2.77 5.00
C MET A 36 12.32 -3.77 5.16
N GLY A 37 12.95 -4.15 4.06
CA GLY A 37 14.10 -5.08 4.06
C GLY A 37 15.31 -4.61 4.87
N ASN A 38 15.37 -3.33 5.26
CA ASN A 38 16.38 -2.78 6.17
C ASN A 38 16.00 -2.88 7.66
N GLY A 39 14.87 -3.52 8.00
CA GLY A 39 14.37 -3.68 9.36
C GLY A 39 13.58 -2.47 9.90
N SER A 40 13.47 -1.37 9.15
CA SER A 40 12.66 -0.22 9.55
C SER A 40 11.18 -0.57 9.49
N GLY A 41 10.47 -0.37 10.61
CA GLY A 41 9.01 -0.41 10.66
C GLY A 41 8.41 0.93 10.25
N LEU A 42 7.42 0.91 9.37
CA LEU A 42 6.68 2.08 8.94
C LEU A 42 5.23 2.00 9.42
N ASN A 43 4.68 3.15 9.80
CA ASN A 43 3.32 3.25 10.31
C ASN A 43 2.30 3.13 9.17
N ILE A 44 1.34 2.22 9.34
CA ILE A 44 0.21 2.06 8.45
C ILE A 44 -0.90 2.99 8.94
N SER A 45 -1.35 3.93 8.11
CA SER A 45 -2.41 4.85 8.49
C SER A 45 -3.80 4.28 8.17
N HIS A 46 -3.97 3.67 7.00
CA HIS A 46 -5.26 3.20 6.50
C HIS A 46 -5.11 1.91 5.70
N SER A 47 -6.22 1.21 5.53
CA SER A 47 -6.36 0.12 4.57
C SER A 47 -7.61 0.36 3.71
N GLY A 48 -7.58 -0.09 2.46
CA GLY A 48 -8.69 0.08 1.54
C GLY A 48 -8.48 -0.63 0.21
N THR A 49 -9.29 -0.25 -0.77
CA THR A 49 -9.24 -0.81 -2.12
C THR A 49 -8.55 0.17 -3.05
N LEU A 50 -7.45 -0.25 -3.67
CA LEU A 50 -6.80 0.52 -4.72
C LEU A 50 -7.42 0.18 -6.08
N LEU A 51 -7.88 1.18 -6.82
CA LEU A 51 -8.43 1.02 -8.16
C LEU A 51 -7.39 1.44 -9.20
N LEU A 52 -6.91 0.49 -9.99
CA LEU A 52 -5.99 0.73 -11.11
C LEU A 52 -6.66 0.26 -12.40
N ASN A 53 -7.17 1.21 -13.20
CA ASN A 53 -7.90 0.89 -14.43
C ASN A 53 -9.00 -0.15 -14.15
N ASP A 54 -8.93 -1.32 -14.77
CA ASP A 54 -9.89 -2.42 -14.64
C ASP A 54 -9.55 -3.39 -13.48
N LEU A 55 -8.55 -3.05 -12.65
CA LEU A 55 -8.10 -3.87 -11.54
C LEU A 55 -8.49 -3.26 -10.20
N SER A 56 -9.08 -4.08 -9.33
CA SER A 56 -9.43 -3.72 -7.96
C SER A 56 -8.58 -4.53 -6.97
N LEU A 57 -7.70 -3.83 -6.26
CA LEU A 57 -6.76 -4.41 -5.31
C LEU A 57 -7.21 -4.12 -3.88
N SER A 58 -7.88 -5.10 -3.27
CA SER A 58 -8.33 -5.01 -1.88
C SER A 58 -7.16 -5.13 -0.90
N ASN A 59 -7.35 -4.67 0.33
CA ASN A 59 -6.34 -4.71 1.40
C ASN A 59 -5.04 -3.99 1.04
N THR A 60 -5.13 -2.92 0.25
CA THR A 60 -3.99 -2.05 -0.02
C THR A 60 -3.74 -1.17 1.20
N LEU A 61 -2.49 -1.16 1.67
CA LEU A 61 -2.07 -0.39 2.83
C LEU A 61 -1.68 1.03 2.42
N CYS A 62 -2.12 2.03 3.19
CA CYS A 62 -1.63 3.40 3.09
C CYS A 62 -0.54 3.63 4.13
N VAL A 63 0.69 3.89 3.67
CA VAL A 63 1.87 4.16 4.49
C VAL A 63 2.44 5.52 4.08
N PRO A 64 2.06 6.63 4.73
CA PRO A 64 2.41 7.98 4.27
C PRO A 64 3.92 8.26 4.19
N SER A 65 4.72 7.58 5.01
CA SER A 65 6.18 7.70 5.03
C SER A 65 6.90 6.89 3.95
N MET A 66 6.19 6.04 3.18
CA MET A 66 6.76 5.33 2.03
C MET A 66 7.07 6.30 0.90
N GLN A 67 8.23 6.11 0.28
CA GLN A 67 8.64 6.92 -0.88
C GLN A 67 8.12 6.33 -2.20
N GLN A 68 7.87 5.03 -2.23
CA GLN A 68 7.44 4.29 -3.42
C GLN A 68 6.14 3.57 -3.14
N LYS A 69 5.25 3.56 -4.14
CA LYS A 69 4.04 2.73 -4.13
C LYS A 69 4.39 1.37 -4.70
N ILE A 70 3.89 0.31 -4.08
CA ILE A 70 4.25 -1.06 -4.41
C ILE A 70 2.99 -1.84 -4.80
N LEU A 71 3.09 -2.60 -5.89
CA LEU A 71 2.15 -3.63 -6.24
C LEU A 71 2.79 -4.98 -5.96
N SER A 72 2.32 -5.66 -4.93
CA SER A 72 2.65 -7.07 -4.70
C SER A 72 2.06 -7.92 -5.83
N VAL A 73 2.86 -8.84 -6.38
CA VAL A 73 2.40 -9.83 -7.35
C VAL A 73 2.95 -11.19 -6.97
N SER A 74 2.12 -12.22 -7.01
CA SER A 74 2.47 -13.59 -6.62
C SER A 74 2.08 -14.58 -7.71
#